data_AF-A0A1Q3GXS1-F1
#
_entry.id   AF-A0A1Q3GXS1-F1
#
_cell.length_a   1.000
_cell.length_b   1.000
_cell.length_c   1.000
_cell.angle_alpha   90.00
_cell.angle_beta   90.00
_cell.angle_gamma   90.00
#
_symmetry.space_group_name_H-M   'P 1'
#
loop_
_entity.id
_entity.type
_entity.pdbx_description
1 polymer ?
#
loop_
_entity_poly.entity_id
_entity_poly.type
_entity_poly.pdbx_seq_one_letter_code
_entity_poly.pdbx_strand_id
1 'polypeptide(L)'
;MRTIKKILQDYGWTQGAGGDFYFLNGYPHLHLKVDRDYHQVNSLREVLPHVKHLTLSFGGDGANVTFVRDGALQNRAALESALYERVGSDRAVQMQRMINLMTGMGVDL
;
A
#
# COMPACT_ATOMS: atom_id res chain seq x y z
N MET A 1 -19.56 -1.06 -9.83
CA MET A 1 -19.01 -1.58 -8.56
C MET A 1 -18.15 -2.80 -8.83
N ARG A 2 -16.99 -2.89 -8.18
CA ARG A 2 -16.08 -4.05 -8.24
C ARG A 2 -15.74 -4.47 -6.82
N THR A 3 -15.33 -5.72 -6.61
CA THR A 3 -14.83 -6.11 -5.28
C THR A 3 -13.50 -5.41 -4.99
N ILE A 4 -13.15 -5.23 -3.72
CA ILE A 4 -11.84 -4.71 -3.29
C ILE A 4 -10.71 -5.52 -3.94
N LYS A 5 -10.81 -6.85 -3.96
CA LYS A 5 -9.85 -7.71 -4.65
C LYS A 5 -9.69 -7.33 -6.12
N LYS A 6 -10.79 -7.17 -6.85
CA LYS A 6 -10.75 -6.88 -8.28
C LYS A 6 -10.19 -5.48 -8.54
N ILE A 7 -10.58 -4.48 -7.74
CA ILE A 7 -10.03 -3.12 -7.91
C ILE A 7 -8.53 -3.11 -7.63
N LEU A 8 -8.05 -3.77 -6.57
CA LEU A 8 -6.62 -3.86 -6.28
C LEU A 8 -5.86 -4.52 -7.43
N GLN A 9 -6.36 -5.62 -7.99
CA GLN A 9 -5.74 -6.28 -9.14
C GLN A 9 -5.72 -5.38 -10.39
N ASP A 10 -6.79 -4.63 -10.65
CA ASP A 10 -6.84 -3.68 -11.77
C ASP A 10 -5.80 -2.54 -11.62
N TYR A 11 -5.37 -2.23 -10.40
CA TYR A 11 -4.32 -1.26 -10.08
C TYR A 11 -2.94 -1.91 -9.88
N GLY A 12 -2.74 -3.16 -10.29
CA GLY A 12 -1.43 -3.82 -10.32
C GLY A 12 -0.99 -4.46 -8.99
N TRP A 13 -1.91 -4.65 -8.05
CA TRP A 13 -1.64 -5.43 -6.85
C TRP A 13 -1.72 -6.94 -7.13
N THR A 14 -0.74 -7.68 -6.65
CA THR A 14 -0.71 -9.16 -6.70
C THR A 14 -1.30 -9.73 -5.42
N GLN A 15 -2.20 -10.70 -5.52
CA GLN A 15 -2.71 -11.41 -4.35
C GLN A 15 -1.69 -12.45 -3.87
N GLY A 16 -1.38 -12.40 -2.57
CA GLY A 16 -0.57 -13.36 -1.85
C GLY A 16 -1.38 -14.39 -1.06
N ALA A 17 -0.67 -15.17 -0.24
CA ALA A 17 -1.29 -16.03 0.75
C ALA A 17 -2.00 -15.20 1.84
N GLY A 18 -2.95 -15.82 2.56
CA GLY A 18 -3.52 -15.22 3.77
C GLY A 18 -4.35 -13.94 3.57
N GLY A 19 -4.74 -13.60 2.33
CA GLY A 19 -5.45 -12.35 2.02
C GLY A 19 -4.55 -11.11 1.93
N ASP A 20 -3.24 -11.32 1.83
CA ASP A 20 -2.26 -10.26 1.62
C ASP A 20 -2.23 -9.82 0.16
N PHE A 21 -1.92 -8.55 -0.08
CA PHE A 21 -1.73 -7.96 -1.40
C PHE A 21 -0.40 -7.23 -1.46
N TYR A 22 0.28 -7.35 -2.60
CA TYR A 22 1.61 -6.77 -2.82
C TYR A 22 1.62 -5.88 -4.05
N PHE A 23 2.10 -4.64 -3.92
CA PHE A 23 2.33 -3.75 -5.05
C PHE A 23 3.83 -3.62 -5.33
N LEU A 24 4.21 -3.87 -6.60
CA LEU A 24 5.58 -4.08 -7.08
C LEU A 24 6.22 -5.35 -6.50
N ASN A 25 6.27 -6.43 -7.29
CA ASN A 25 6.88 -7.70 -6.86
C ASN A 25 8.36 -7.52 -6.45
N GLY A 26 8.84 -8.33 -5.49
CA GLY A 26 10.18 -8.23 -4.91
C GLY A 26 10.25 -7.21 -3.75
N TYR A 27 11.44 -7.03 -3.16
CA TYR A 27 11.65 -6.03 -2.11
C TYR A 27 12.40 -4.81 -2.67
N PRO A 28 12.11 -3.60 -2.16
CA PRO A 28 11.01 -3.26 -1.25
C PRO A 28 9.64 -3.28 -1.97
N HIS A 29 8.53 -3.46 -1.26
CA HIS A 29 7.16 -3.40 -1.84
C HIS A 29 6.14 -2.78 -0.88
N LEU A 30 4.94 -2.44 -1.38
CA LEU A 30 3.82 -2.12 -0.51
C LEU A 30 3.07 -3.40 -0.16
N HIS A 31 2.92 -3.67 1.14
CA HIS A 31 2.21 -4.81 1.68
C HIS A 31 0.90 -4.33 2.30
N LEU A 32 -0.20 -4.77 1.72
CA LEU A 32 -1.56 -4.42 2.10
C LEU A 32 -2.29 -5.65 2.64
N LYS A 33 -3.03 -5.46 3.74
CA LYS A 33 -4.04 -6.41 4.19
C LYS A 33 -5.38 -5.73 4.40
N VAL A 34 -6.44 -6.39 3.95
CA VAL A 34 -7.84 -5.92 4.07
C VAL A 34 -8.68 -6.94 4.82
N ASP A 35 -9.76 -6.51 5.47
CA ASP A 35 -10.64 -7.39 6.24
C ASP A 35 -11.73 -8.09 5.40
N ARG A 36 -12.19 -7.46 4.32
CA ARG A 36 -13.29 -7.92 3.46
C ARG A 36 -12.98 -7.67 1.98
N ASP A 37 -12.07 -8.44 1.41
CA ASP A 37 -11.65 -8.29 0.00
C ASP A 37 -12.78 -8.49 -1.04
N TYR A 38 -13.89 -9.12 -0.63
CA TYR A 38 -15.12 -9.27 -1.41
C TYR A 38 -16.07 -8.07 -1.34
N HIS A 39 -15.84 -7.09 -0.46
CA HIS A 39 -16.68 -5.89 -0.35
C HIS A 39 -16.66 -5.09 -1.65
N GLN A 40 -17.78 -4.49 -2.02
CA GLN A 40 -17.89 -3.74 -3.26
C GLN A 40 -17.51 -2.27 -3.06
N VAL A 41 -16.63 -1.77 -3.91
CA VAL A 41 -16.17 -0.38 -3.95
C VAL A 41 -16.19 0.14 -5.38
N ASN A 42 -16.20 1.47 -5.53
CA ASN A 42 -16.16 2.12 -6.85
C ASN A 42 -14.77 2.68 -7.19
N SER A 43 -13.94 2.92 -6.18
CA SER A 43 -12.62 3.53 -6.34
C SER A 43 -11.58 2.92 -5.40
N LEU A 44 -10.30 3.07 -5.74
CA LEU A 44 -9.22 2.58 -4.89
C LEU A 44 -9.20 3.29 -3.52
N ARG A 45 -9.62 4.56 -3.47
CA ARG A 45 -9.71 5.34 -2.23
C ARG A 45 -10.75 4.79 -1.26
N GLU A 46 -11.85 4.23 -1.77
CA GLU A 46 -12.86 3.54 -0.96
C GLU A 46 -12.36 2.25 -0.32
N VAL A 47 -11.18 1.74 -0.70
CA VAL A 47 -10.55 0.60 -0.02
C VAL A 47 -10.00 1.01 1.35
N LEU A 48 -9.61 2.28 1.54
CA LEU A 48 -8.90 2.75 2.73
C LEU A 48 -9.58 2.36 4.06
N PRO A 49 -10.90 2.51 4.26
CA PRO A 49 -11.57 2.11 5.50
C PRO A 49 -11.52 0.61 5.80
N HIS A 50 -11.22 -0.23 4.81
CA HIS A 50 -11.12 -1.69 4.93
C HIS A 50 -9.68 -2.18 5.14
N VAL A 51 -8.70 -1.27 5.15
CA VAL A 51 -7.29 -1.59 5.31
C VAL A 51 -6.99 -1.90 6.77
N LYS A 52 -6.57 -3.14 7.07
CA LYS A 52 -6.02 -3.51 8.37
C LYS A 52 -4.62 -2.94 8.56
N HIS A 53 -3.77 -3.09 7.55
CA HIS A 53 -2.49 -2.41 7.49
C HIS A 53 -2.04 -2.19 6.06
N LEU A 54 -1.32 -1.09 5.85
CA LEU A 54 -0.55 -0.81 4.64
C LEU A 54 0.87 -0.41 5.05
N THR A 55 1.84 -1.13 4.52
CA THR A 55 3.22 -1.13 5.01
C THR A 55 4.20 -1.07 3.84
N LEU A 56 5.21 -0.21 3.92
CA LEU A 56 6.40 -0.29 3.08
C LEU A 56 7.31 -1.39 3.66
N SER A 57 7.40 -2.51 2.95
CA SER A 57 8.11 -3.72 3.38
C SER A 57 9.45 -3.85 2.69
N PHE A 58 10.50 -4.20 3.45
CA PHE A 58 11.87 -4.36 2.97
C PHE A 58 12.39 -5.80 3.08
N GLY A 59 11.59 -6.74 3.60
CA GLY A 59 11.97 -8.15 3.77
C GLY A 59 12.45 -8.49 5.18
N GLY A 60 13.13 -9.62 5.33
CA GLY A 60 13.38 -10.33 6.60
C GLY A 60 13.96 -9.49 7.75
N ASP A 61 14.81 -8.49 7.45
CA ASP A 61 15.52 -7.71 8.48
C ASP A 61 15.30 -6.19 8.36
N GLY A 62 14.45 -5.75 7.44
CA GLY A 62 14.25 -4.33 7.21
C GLY A 62 13.23 -3.73 8.18
N ALA A 63 13.56 -2.59 8.80
CA ALA A 63 12.59 -1.80 9.56
C ALA A 63 11.47 -1.32 8.61
N ASN A 64 10.37 -2.08 8.60
CA ASN A 64 9.18 -1.82 7.79
C ASN A 64 8.43 -0.61 8.32
N VAL A 65 7.88 0.20 7.42
CA VAL A 65 7.13 1.40 7.80
C VAL A 65 5.65 1.16 7.57
N THR A 66 4.89 0.95 8.65
CA THR A 66 3.42 0.88 8.56
C THR A 66 2.86 2.30 8.61
N PHE A 67 2.11 2.70 7.59
CA PHE A 67 1.58 4.06 7.43
C PHE A 67 0.07 4.12 7.27
N VAL A 68 -0.61 2.96 7.20
CA VAL A 68 -2.04 2.85 7.48
C VAL A 68 -2.26 1.71 8.47
N ARG A 69 -3.11 1.91 9.47
CA ARG A 69 -3.60 0.85 10.37
C ARG A 69 -5.08 1.06 10.65
N ASP A 70 -5.88 0.03 10.44
CA ASP A 70 -7.33 0.05 10.64
C ASP A 70 -7.99 1.29 9.99
N GLY A 71 -7.60 1.56 8.74
CA GLY A 71 -8.05 2.70 7.93
C GLY A 71 -7.49 4.08 8.31
N ALA A 72 -6.76 4.21 9.42
CA ALA A 72 -6.16 5.46 9.85
C ALA A 72 -4.75 5.67 9.28
N LEU A 73 -4.50 6.87 8.76
CA LEU A 73 -3.19 7.29 8.24
C LEU A 73 -2.24 7.64 9.39
N GLN A 74 -0.97 7.23 9.29
CA GLN A 74 0.07 7.51 10.29
C GLN A 74 1.47 7.53 9.64
N ASN A 75 2.49 7.94 10.40
CA ASN A 75 3.92 7.78 10.05
C ASN A 75 4.32 8.34 8.68
N ARG A 76 3.67 9.41 8.20
CA ARG A 76 3.95 10.01 6.90
C ARG A 76 5.43 10.40 6.73
N ALA A 77 6.01 11.09 7.70
CA ALA A 77 7.42 11.52 7.63
C ALA A 77 8.40 10.33 7.57
N ALA A 78 8.12 9.26 8.31
CA ALA A 78 8.94 8.04 8.28
C ALA A 78 8.80 7.30 6.93
N LEU A 79 7.60 7.35 6.32
CA LEU A 79 7.37 6.80 4.99
C LEU A 79 8.12 7.60 3.92
N GLU A 80 8.04 8.93 3.96
CA GLU A 80 8.76 9.82 3.03
C GLU A 80 10.28 9.60 3.13
N SER A 81 10.85 9.62 4.34
CA SER A 81 12.27 9.33 4.58
C SER A 81 12.66 7.94 4.06
N ALA A 82 11.87 6.89 4.36
CA ALA A 82 12.17 5.55 3.89
C ALA A 82 12.08 5.41 2.36
N LEU A 83 11.13 6.07 1.71
CA LEU A 83 11.03 6.09 0.25
C LEU A 83 12.23 6.82 -0.38
N TYR A 84 12.65 7.95 0.18
CA TYR A 84 13.76 8.75 -0.34
C TYR A 84 15.12 8.06 -0.14
N GLU A 85 15.35 7.48 1.05
CA GLU A 85 16.69 6.99 1.44
C GLU A 85 16.93 5.53 1.06
N ARG A 86 15.88 4.71 0.99
CA ARG A 86 16.00 3.24 0.96
C ARG A 86 15.35 2.58 -0.25
N VAL A 87 14.60 3.34 -1.06
CA VAL A 87 13.95 2.83 -2.27
C VAL A 87 14.57 3.53 -3.48
N GLY A 88 14.98 2.76 -4.50
CA GLY A 88 15.49 3.33 -5.75
C GLY A 88 14.46 4.25 -6.41
N SER A 89 14.90 5.36 -7.00
CA SER A 89 14.07 6.48 -7.48
C SER A 89 12.82 6.06 -8.26
N ASP A 90 12.97 5.22 -9.28
CA ASP A 90 11.86 4.82 -10.16
C ASP A 90 10.80 4.01 -9.42
N ARG A 91 11.25 3.20 -8.46
CA ARG A 91 10.38 2.37 -7.63
C ARG A 91 9.69 3.23 -6.57
N ALA A 92 10.41 4.18 -5.99
CA ALA A 92 9.88 5.12 -4.99
C ALA A 92 8.74 5.97 -5.59
N VAL A 93 8.92 6.51 -6.81
CA VAL A 93 7.89 7.28 -7.52
C VAL A 93 6.63 6.45 -7.79
N GLN A 94 6.77 5.18 -8.19
CA GLN A 94 5.63 4.29 -8.40
C GLN A 94 4.87 4.02 -7.10
N MET A 95 5.60 3.77 -6.00
CA MET A 95 5.00 3.58 -4.68
C MET A 95 4.30 4.85 -4.19
N GLN A 96 4.95 6.01 -4.27
CA GLN A 96 4.39 7.31 -3.91
C GLN A 96 3.06 7.56 -4.62
N ARG A 97 3.01 7.35 -5.94
CA ARG A 97 1.77 7.50 -6.72
C ARG A 97 0.66 6.57 -6.24
N MET A 98 0.98 5.30 -5.98
CA MET A 98 0.01 4.35 -5.46
C MET A 98 -0.50 4.73 -4.06
N ILE A 99 0.42 5.13 -3.18
CA ILE A 99 0.09 5.61 -1.83
C ILE A 99 -0.85 6.81 -1.92
N ASN A 100 -0.51 7.82 -2.71
CA ASN A 100 -1.35 9.02 -2.85
C ASN A 100 -2.71 8.72 -3.47
N LEU A 101 -2.77 7.82 -4.46
CA LEU A 101 -4.02 7.41 -5.08
C LEU A 101 -4.95 6.68 -4.09
N MET A 102 -4.39 5.79 -3.26
CA MET A 102 -5.17 4.99 -2.31
C MET A 102 -5.54 5.77 -1.05
N THR A 103 -4.63 6.60 -0.54
CA THR A 103 -4.73 7.19 0.80
C THR A 103 -5.04 8.68 0.80
N GLY A 104 -4.70 9.40 -0.28
CA GLY A 104 -4.71 10.86 -0.29
C GLY A 104 -3.69 11.51 0.67
N MET A 105 -2.69 10.75 1.15
CA MET A 105 -1.71 11.22 2.15
C MET A 105 -0.86 12.40 1.68
N GLY A 106 -0.68 12.55 0.36
CA GLY A 106 0.07 13.65 -0.24
C GLY A 106 1.58 13.53 -0.03
N VAL A 107 2.11 12.30 -0.02
CA VAL A 107 3.54 11.99 0.03
C VAL A 107 4.25 12.67 -1.15
N ASP A 108 5.33 13.38 -0.85
CA ASP A 108 6.17 14.06 -1.85
C ASP A 108 7.62 13.58 -1.73
N LEU A 109 8.29 13.36 -2.86
CA LEU A 109 9.65 12.80 -2.94
C LEU A 109 10.62 13.76 -3.61
#